data_AF-A0A9E3JZB9-F1
#
_entry.id   AF-A0A9E3JZB9-F1
#
_cell.length_a   1.000
_cell.length_b   1.000
_cell.length_c   1.000
_cell.angle_alpha   90.00
_cell.angle_beta   90.00
_cell.angle_gamma   90.00
#
_symmetry.space_group_name_H-M   'P 1'
#
loop_
_entity.id
_entity.type
_entity.pdbx_description
1 polymer ?
#
loop_
_entity_poly.entity_id
_entity_poly.type
_entity_poly.pdbx_seq_one_letter_code
_entity_poly.pdbx_strand_id
1 'polypeptide(L)'
;MAISLQKGGNVNLSKEAPGLSKMVVGLGWDVRSTDGAAFDLDGAVFLLSNAGKVRSDADFVFYNNLKSVDGSVVHSGDNRTGAGEGDDETV
;
A
#
# COMPACT_ATOMS: atom_id res chain seq x y z
N MET A 1 15.31 2.29 12.61
CA MET A 1 14.33 2.69 13.65
C MET A 1 12.95 2.49 13.07
N ALA A 2 12.07 1.79 13.78
CA ALA A 2 10.68 1.65 13.36
C ALA A 2 9.91 2.92 13.74
N ILE A 3 9.17 3.51 12.81
CA ILE A 3 8.31 4.65 13.08
C ILE A 3 6.92 4.10 13.41
N SER A 4 6.48 4.29 14.65
CA SER A 4 5.11 3.94 15.04
C SER A 4 4.18 5.08 14.67
N LEU A 5 3.36 4.87 13.64
CA LEU A 5 2.31 5.80 13.26
C LEU A 5 1.15 5.72 14.27
N GLN A 6 0.65 6.87 14.71
CA GLN A 6 -0.60 6.97 15.45
C GLN A 6 -1.72 7.43 14.51
N LYS A 7 -2.97 7.11 14.84
CA LYS A 7 -4.12 7.57 14.06
C LYS A 7 -4.10 9.10 13.93
N GLY A 8 -4.09 9.60 12.70
CA GLY A 8 -3.99 11.04 12.40
C GLY A 8 -2.56 11.61 12.45
N GLY A 9 -1.55 10.77 12.67
CA GLY A 9 -0.15 11.16 12.63
C GLY A 9 0.36 11.32 11.20
N ASN A 10 1.20 12.34 11.00
CA ASN A 10 1.93 12.56 9.75
C ASN A 10 3.41 12.27 9.99
N VAL A 11 4.04 11.54 9.06
CA VAL A 11 5.49 11.29 9.07
C VAL A 11 6.12 12.01 7.89
N ASN A 12 7.21 12.72 8.16
CA ASN A 12 7.96 13.42 7.12
C ASN A 12 9.13 12.55 6.66
N LEU A 13 8.95 11.87 5.53
CA LEU A 13 9.96 10.98 4.96
C LEU A 13 11.29 11.67 4.61
N SER A 14 11.26 12.97 4.27
CA SER A 14 12.50 13.71 3.95
C SER A 14 13.40 13.92 5.15
N LYS A 15 12.83 13.93 6.37
CA LYS A 15 13.61 14.01 7.62
C LYS A 15 14.12 12.64 8.05
N GLU A 16 13.28 11.62 7.90
CA GLU A 16 13.56 10.27 8.39
C GLU A 16 14.47 9.47 7.44
N ALA A 17 14.35 9.71 6.13
CA ALA A 17 15.15 9.07 5.09
C ALA A 17 15.54 10.08 3.98
N PRO A 18 16.55 10.93 4.22
CA PRO A 18 17.04 11.86 3.20
C PRO A 18 17.52 11.11 1.95
N GLY A 19 16.98 11.42 0.78
CA GLY A 19 17.34 10.77 -0.48
C GLY A 19 16.61 9.46 -0.77
N LEU A 20 15.46 9.21 -0.14
CA LEU A 20 14.60 8.07 -0.43
C LEU A 20 14.30 7.97 -1.94
N SER A 21 14.75 6.89 -2.55
CA SER A 21 14.58 6.62 -3.99
C SER A 21 13.72 5.39 -4.27
N LYS A 22 13.54 4.53 -3.27
CA LYS A 22 12.69 3.34 -3.30
C LYS A 22 11.99 3.22 -1.96
N MET A 23 10.72 2.86 -2.01
CA MET A 23 9.88 2.58 -0.86
C MET A 23 9.12 1.30 -1.15
N VAL A 24 8.87 0.53 -0.11
CA VAL A 24 7.93 -0.59 -0.15
C VAL A 24 6.90 -0.33 0.94
N VAL A 25 5.63 -0.41 0.60
CA VAL A 25 4.51 -0.33 1.53
C VAL A 25 3.98 -1.74 1.71
N GLY A 26 4.10 -2.27 2.93
CA GLY A 26 3.53 -3.55 3.32
C GLY A 26 2.22 -3.34 4.10
N LEU A 27 1.23 -4.16 3.80
CA LEU A 27 -0.01 -4.29 4.54
C LEU A 27 -0.11 -5.73 5.03
N GLY A 28 -0.25 -5.94 6.34
CA GLY A 28 -0.44 -7.25 6.94
C GLY A 28 -1.59 -7.22 7.94
N TRP A 29 -2.38 -8.29 7.98
CA TRP A 29 -3.50 -8.44 8.91
C TRP A 29 -3.77 -9.89 9.27
N ASP A 30 -4.28 -10.09 10.49
CA ASP A 30 -4.58 -11.44 10.97
C ASP A 30 -5.84 -12.01 10.30
N VAL A 31 -5.75 -13.30 9.96
CA VAL A 31 -6.90 -14.08 9.48
C VAL A 31 -8.03 -14.03 10.51
N ARG A 32 -9.26 -13.98 10.02
CA ARG A 32 -10.44 -14.03 10.88
C ARG A 32 -10.44 -15.30 11.73
N SER A 33 -10.53 -15.12 13.05
CA SER A 33 -10.53 -16.20 14.04
C SER A 33 -11.90 -16.86 14.29
N THR A 34 -12.95 -16.41 13.60
CA THR A 34 -14.34 -16.85 13.80
C THR A 34 -14.98 -17.32 12.50
N ASP A 35 -16.02 -18.14 12.57
CA ASP A 35 -16.70 -18.68 11.39
C ASP A 35 -17.36 -17.60 10.53
N GLY A 36 -17.18 -17.72 9.21
CA GLY A 36 -17.83 -16.92 8.15
C GLY A 36 -16.80 -16.33 7.16
N ALA A 37 -17.15 -15.22 6.49
CA ALA A 37 -16.30 -14.63 5.44
C ALA A 37 -14.94 -14.14 5.98
N ALA A 38 -13.90 -14.29 5.16
CA ALA A 38 -12.55 -13.83 5.46
C ALA A 38 -12.46 -12.29 5.46
N PHE A 39 -11.44 -11.77 6.14
CA PHE A 39 -11.10 -10.35 6.04
C PHE A 39 -10.30 -10.12 4.76
N ASP A 40 -10.87 -9.29 3.89
CA ASP A 40 -10.31 -8.86 2.61
C ASP A 40 -9.96 -7.37 2.77
N LEU A 41 -8.68 -7.08 2.98
CA LEU A 41 -8.18 -5.71 3.12
C LEU A 41 -7.42 -5.35 1.86
N ASP A 42 -7.92 -4.35 1.14
CA ASP A 42 -7.27 -3.90 -0.09
C ASP A 42 -6.29 -2.74 0.14
N GLY A 43 -5.06 -2.90 -0.33
CA GLY A 43 -4.14 -1.80 -0.57
C GLY A 43 -4.45 -1.07 -1.88
N ALA A 44 -4.44 0.27 -1.86
CA ALA A 44 -4.53 1.05 -3.09
C ALA A 44 -3.67 2.31 -3.06
N VAL A 45 -3.06 2.61 -4.20
CA VAL A 45 -2.13 3.74 -4.37
C VAL A 45 -2.62 4.67 -5.46
N PHE A 46 -2.66 5.96 -5.15
CA PHE A 46 -3.03 7.03 -6.06
C PHE A 46 -1.81 7.88 -6.38
N LEU A 47 -1.40 7.91 -7.65
CA LEU A 47 -0.34 8.80 -8.10
C LEU A 47 -0.94 10.17 -8.43
N LEU A 48 -0.64 11.16 -7.60
CA LEU A 48 -1.19 12.51 -7.75
C LEU A 48 -0.25 13.42 -8.54
N SER A 49 -0.84 14.23 -9.40
CA SER A 49 -0.17 15.37 -10.02
C SER A 49 -0.06 16.55 -9.06
N ASN A 50 0.64 17.60 -9.46
CA ASN A 50 0.77 18.84 -8.69
C ASN A 50 -0.58 19.56 -8.43
N ALA A 51 -1.66 19.15 -9.13
CA ALA A 51 -3.02 19.63 -8.88
C ALA A 51 -3.76 18.83 -7.80
N GLY A 52 -3.11 17.83 -7.17
CA GLY A 52 -3.72 16.97 -6.16
C GLY A 52 -4.72 15.95 -6.72
N LYS A 53 -4.65 15.68 -8.03
CA LYS A 53 -5.52 14.72 -8.72
C LYS A 53 -4.69 13.70 -9.50
N VAL A 54 -5.22 12.49 -9.65
CA VAL A 54 -4.70 11.48 -10.58
C VAL A 54 -4.75 12.01 -12.01
N ARG A 55 -3.78 11.63 -12.85
CA ARG A 55 -3.75 12.09 -14.26
C ARG A 55 -4.67 11.25 -15.14
N SER A 56 -4.85 9.98 -14.79
CA SER A 56 -5.75 9.04 -15.47
C SER A 56 -6.12 7.88 -14.54
N ASP A 57 -7.08 7.05 -14.96
CA ASP A 57 -7.46 5.83 -14.22
C ASP A 57 -6.30 4.84 -14.06
N ALA A 58 -5.30 4.91 -14.93
CA ALA A 58 -4.11 4.07 -14.86
C ALA A 58 -3.09 4.50 -13.77
N ASP A 59 -3.27 5.69 -13.18
CA ASP A 59 -2.52 6.16 -12.01
C ASP A 59 -3.14 5.69 -10.67
N PHE A 60 -4.19 4.87 -10.75
CA PHE A 60 -4.76 4.16 -9.62
C PHE A 60 -4.27 2.71 -9.64
N VAL A 61 -3.39 2.37 -8.72
CA VAL A 61 -2.76 1.04 -8.60
C VAL A 61 -3.41 0.28 -7.45
N PHE A 62 -3.96 -0.89 -7.74
CA PHE A 62 -4.73 -1.74 -6.82
C PHE A 62 -4.81 -3.17 -7.36
N TYR A 63 -5.55 -4.08 -6.70
CA TYR A 63 -5.65 -5.50 -7.09
C TYR A 63 -5.92 -5.77 -8.58
N ASN A 64 -6.70 -4.92 -9.26
CA ASN A 64 -7.04 -5.09 -10.68
C ASN A 64 -6.14 -4.29 -11.64
N ASN A 65 -5.28 -3.43 -11.11
CA ASN A 65 -4.28 -2.67 -11.87
C ASN A 65 -2.95 -2.69 -11.13
N LEU A 66 -2.20 -3.77 -11.29
CA LEU A 66 -1.03 -4.08 -10.47
C LEU A 66 0.20 -3.19 -10.75
N LYS A 67 0.17 -2.32 -11.77
CA LYS A 67 1.35 -1.54 -12.14
C LYS A 67 0.96 -0.19 -12.71
N SER A 68 1.64 0.86 -12.28
CA SER A 68 1.49 2.20 -12.87
C SER A 68 2.04 2.24 -14.30
N VAL A 69 1.53 3.16 -15.12
CA VAL A 69 1.98 3.32 -16.52
C VAL A 69 3.48 3.63 -16.63
N ASP A 70 3.99 4.43 -15.69
CA ASP A 70 5.41 4.78 -15.60
C ASP A 70 6.27 3.68 -14.94
N GLY A 71 5.64 2.62 -14.44
CA GLY A 71 6.29 1.49 -13.78
C GLY A 71 6.95 1.81 -12.45
N SER A 72 6.67 2.98 -11.88
CA SER A 72 7.21 3.42 -10.60
C SER A 72 6.57 2.72 -9.40
N VAL A 73 5.33 2.25 -9.55
CA VAL A 73 4.56 1.56 -8.51
C VAL A 73 4.15 0.18 -9.02
N VAL A 74 4.38 -0.85 -8.20
CA VAL A 74 4.09 -2.25 -8.55
C VAL A 74 3.42 -2.94 -7.36
N HIS A 75 2.14 -3.26 -7.50
CA HIS A 75 1.40 -4.10 -6.56
C HIS A 75 1.80 -5.58 -6.74
N SER A 76 2.11 -6.24 -5.64
CA SER A 76 2.54 -7.64 -5.62
C SER A 76 1.40 -8.63 -5.89
N GLY A 77 0.19 -8.30 -5.50
CA GLY A 77 -1.01 -9.11 -5.73
C GLY A 77 -2.07 -8.85 -4.67
N ASP A 78 -3.22 -9.48 -4.84
CA ASP A 78 -4.38 -9.41 -3.95
C ASP A 78 -4.35 -10.60 -2.98
N ASN A 79 -4.24 -10.32 -1.68
CA ASN A 79 -4.37 -11.32 -0.62
C ASN A 79 -5.73 -11.17 0.05
N ARG A 80 -6.64 -12.10 -0.23
CA ARG A 80 -8.04 -11.98 0.19
C ARG A 80 -8.35 -12.56 1.57
N THR A 81 -7.31 -12.99 2.29
CA THR A 81 -7.49 -13.81 3.50
C THR A 81 -6.62 -13.39 4.67
N GLY A 82 -5.51 -12.67 4.43
CA GLY A 82 -4.47 -12.40 5.44
C GLY A 82 -3.71 -13.68 5.85
N ALA A 83 -3.73 -14.71 5.01
CA ALA A 83 -3.08 -15.98 5.30
C ALA A 83 -1.58 -15.86 4.97
N GLY A 84 -0.78 -15.56 5.98
CA GLY A 84 0.67 -15.38 5.82
C GLY A 84 1.33 -14.94 7.12
N GLU A 85 2.66 -14.89 7.10
CA GLU A 85 3.46 -14.24 8.15
C GLU A 85 4.10 -13.00 7.53
N GLY A 86 3.91 -11.82 8.14
CA GLY A 86 4.52 -10.56 7.70
C GLY A 86 3.55 -9.68 6.90
N ASP A 87 4.04 -9.15 5.78
CA ASP A 87 3.26 -8.26 4.90
C ASP A 87 2.47 -9.13 3.89
N ASP A 88 1.16 -9.21 4.07
CA ASP A 88 0.22 -9.96 3.22
C ASP A 88 0.11 -9.37 1.81
N GLU A 89 0.16 -8.05 1.70
CA GLU A 89 0.23 -7.31 0.45
C GLU A 89 1.37 -6.31 0.46
N THR A 90 2.02 -6.13 -0.69
CA THR A 90 3.10 -5.14 -0.85
C THR A 90 2.98 -4.34 -2.14
N VAL A 91 3.37 -3.06 -2.09
CA VAL A 91 3.48 -2.10 -3.22
C VAL A 91 4.82 -1.38 -3.20
#